data_AF-A0A9K3L8F2-F1
#
_entry.id   AF-A0A9K3L8F2-F1
#
_cell.length_a   1.000
_cell.length_b   1.000
_cell.length_c   1.000
_cell.angle_alpha   90.00
_cell.angle_beta   90.00
_cell.angle_gamma   90.00
#
_symmetry.space_group_name_H-M   'P 1'
#
loop_
_entity.id
_entity.type
_entity.pdbx_description
1 polymer ?
#
loop_
_entity_poly.entity_id
_entity_poly.type
_entity_poly.pdbx_seq_one_letter_code
_entity_poly.pdbx_strand_id
1 'polypeptide(L)'
;MKTMSNLRVESALCSSPSQGPRTKRYVKQIVVTKLVIGTILIGLLIIFLLVGDASHARNLRLNAILDNTVITLKLQEKNISLEYEDSYHPYDTVNDPLPHCDSLPLQGGHNVWSEDTGETIRLHKHSPRICGPKVLVIGAMKCGTNTLGHLLAKHPRVKVNSCSAPRFVKKIDTGCNDDEYQGRGDEIWEGHDMSIHKNQKPGEWLEHWTRRLPWTDGKHNITIDKSPSYMNTLEFPNLTQDVKQFLPNAKVVMSVCNPALRLYSEYNHNMDQRQDGFLGFYRDKGIEVPMDFPSFVKLLMDPPGDVCKRLPNFCDRNQIFFLRKGEYSTLLKQWYEAFGAKNILVVDMNDNQRDIATQLLDLVGRDVLPPNEYPWHELKEKEIDFKSSAANYTGRSSAFDDFREQIVKLEKYYAPFNEELAQLIGRDFPLEWNKRMGEN
;
A
#
# COMPACT_ATOMS: atom_id res chain seq x y z
N MET A 1 -10.09 -58.42 31.75
CA MET A 1 -10.33 -58.62 30.31
C MET A 1 -11.82 -58.60 30.03
N LYS A 2 -12.35 -57.44 29.61
CA LYS A 2 -13.66 -57.29 28.98
C LYS A 2 -13.39 -56.59 27.64
N THR A 3 -13.82 -57.22 26.57
CA THR A 3 -13.69 -56.78 25.18
C THR A 3 -14.50 -55.48 24.98
N MET A 4 -13.82 -54.38 24.63
CA MET A 4 -14.47 -53.21 24.03
C MET A 4 -14.45 -53.39 22.51
N SER A 5 -15.51 -54.00 22.00
CA SER A 5 -15.88 -53.94 20.59
C SER A 5 -16.79 -52.73 20.37
N ASN A 6 -16.53 -52.00 19.27
CA ASN A 6 -17.35 -50.94 18.64
C ASN A 6 -16.89 -49.50 18.88
N LEU A 7 -15.79 -49.11 18.22
CA LEU A 7 -15.63 -47.74 17.74
C LEU A 7 -16.31 -47.65 16.36
N ARG A 8 -17.39 -46.87 16.25
CA ARG A 8 -18.07 -46.60 14.97
C ARG A 8 -17.62 -45.22 14.48
N VAL A 9 -16.91 -45.17 13.37
CA VAL A 9 -16.55 -43.92 12.69
C VAL A 9 -17.59 -43.69 11.59
N GLU A 10 -18.52 -42.76 11.81
CA GLU A 10 -19.47 -42.33 10.76
C GLU A 10 -18.88 -41.14 10.01
N SER A 11 -18.58 -41.32 8.72
CA SER A 11 -18.18 -40.25 7.81
C SER A 11 -19.36 -39.90 6.89
N ALA A 12 -19.94 -38.72 7.07
CA ALA A 12 -20.93 -38.18 6.14
C ALA A 12 -20.21 -37.59 4.92
N LEU A 13 -20.12 -38.38 3.84
CA LEU A 13 -19.58 -37.93 2.55
C LEU A 13 -20.73 -37.40 1.68
N CYS A 14 -20.80 -36.08 1.49
CA CYS A 14 -21.67 -35.48 0.47
C CYS A 14 -21.12 -35.80 -0.94
N SER A 15 -21.90 -36.54 -1.72
CA SER A 15 -21.61 -36.84 -3.13
C SER A 15 -22.11 -35.71 -4.05
N SER A 16 -21.21 -35.03 -4.75
CA SER A 16 -21.53 -34.20 -5.93
C SER A 16 -20.92 -34.81 -7.20
N PRO A 17 -21.66 -34.91 -8.32
CA PRO A 17 -21.19 -35.55 -9.53
C PRO A 17 -20.63 -34.54 -10.54
N SER A 18 -19.30 -34.47 -10.68
CA SER A 18 -18.56 -34.25 -11.94
C SER A 18 -17.16 -33.70 -11.65
N GLN A 19 -16.20 -34.56 -11.29
CA GLN A 19 -14.80 -34.15 -11.23
C GLN A 19 -13.89 -35.21 -11.86
N GLY A 20 -12.98 -34.72 -12.73
CA GLY A 20 -12.10 -35.53 -13.55
C GLY A 20 -11.03 -36.32 -12.78
N PRO A 21 -10.19 -37.10 -13.49
CA PRO A 21 -9.29 -38.08 -12.88
C PRO A 21 -8.25 -37.50 -11.91
N ARG A 22 -7.85 -36.22 -12.08
CA ARG A 22 -6.85 -35.56 -11.25
C ARG A 22 -7.37 -35.14 -9.86
N THR A 23 -8.63 -34.73 -9.76
CA THR A 23 -9.25 -34.28 -8.49
C THR A 23 -9.56 -35.44 -7.55
N LYS A 24 -9.90 -36.63 -8.09
CA LYS A 24 -10.04 -37.86 -7.28
C LYS A 24 -8.73 -38.29 -6.60
N ARG A 25 -7.57 -37.99 -7.20
CA ARG A 25 -6.25 -38.31 -6.64
C ARG A 25 -5.89 -37.36 -5.48
N TYR A 26 -6.24 -36.09 -5.62
CA TYR A 26 -6.01 -35.05 -4.63
C TYR A 26 -6.90 -35.20 -3.38
N VAL A 27 -8.20 -35.47 -3.57
CA VAL A 27 -9.14 -35.74 -2.47
C VAL A 27 -8.72 -37.00 -1.69
N LYS A 28 -8.25 -38.05 -2.39
CA LYS A 28 -7.68 -39.24 -1.72
C LYS A 28 -6.43 -38.90 -0.90
N GLN A 29 -5.53 -38.06 -1.40
CA GLN A 29 -4.32 -37.66 -0.67
C GLN A 29 -4.67 -36.88 0.61
N ILE A 30 -5.58 -35.92 0.54
CA ILE A 30 -6.01 -35.13 1.71
C ILE A 30 -6.66 -36.03 2.77
N VAL A 31 -7.53 -36.95 2.36
CA VAL A 31 -8.18 -37.90 3.28
C VAL A 31 -7.16 -38.82 3.95
N VAL A 32 -6.16 -39.31 3.22
CA VAL A 32 -5.09 -40.17 3.77
C VAL A 32 -4.21 -39.38 4.75
N THR A 33 -3.85 -38.14 4.44
CA THR A 33 -3.04 -37.29 5.34
C THR A 33 -3.79 -36.92 6.63
N LYS A 34 -5.09 -36.56 6.53
CA LYS A 34 -5.95 -36.28 7.70
C LYS A 34 -6.09 -37.52 8.62
N LEU A 35 -6.14 -38.74 8.04
CA LEU A 35 -6.16 -40.01 8.79
C LEU A 35 -4.82 -40.31 9.50
N VAL A 36 -3.69 -40.07 8.83
CA VAL A 36 -2.36 -40.35 9.40
C VAL A 36 -2.09 -39.45 10.62
N ILE A 37 -2.39 -38.15 10.53
CA ILE A 37 -2.17 -37.21 11.63
C ILE A 37 -3.11 -37.49 12.80
N GLY A 38 -4.39 -37.81 12.53
CA GLY A 38 -5.32 -38.26 13.57
C GLY A 38 -4.77 -39.48 14.33
N THR A 39 -4.14 -40.42 13.61
CA THR A 39 -3.52 -41.62 14.22
C THR A 39 -2.30 -41.26 15.09
N ILE A 40 -1.47 -40.30 14.65
CA ILE A 40 -0.31 -39.82 15.41
C ILE A 40 -0.75 -39.11 16.71
N LEU A 41 -1.78 -38.24 16.64
CA LEU A 41 -2.32 -37.54 17.80
C LEU A 41 -2.95 -38.49 18.82
N ILE A 42 -3.66 -39.52 18.35
CA ILE A 42 -4.17 -40.59 19.21
C ILE A 42 -2.99 -41.35 19.87
N GLY A 43 -1.92 -41.63 19.12
CA GLY A 43 -0.71 -42.26 19.65
C GLY A 43 -0.04 -41.44 20.76
N LEU A 44 0.11 -40.12 20.56
CA LEU A 44 0.65 -39.20 21.56
C LEU A 44 -0.24 -39.11 22.81
N LEU A 45 -1.56 -39.10 22.64
CA LEU A 45 -2.51 -39.15 23.76
C LEU A 45 -2.38 -40.44 24.57
N ILE A 46 -2.25 -41.59 23.89
CA ILE A 46 -2.07 -42.90 24.54
C ILE A 46 -0.76 -42.95 25.31
N ILE A 47 0.34 -42.45 24.74
CA ILE A 47 1.64 -42.36 25.44
C ILE A 47 1.51 -41.46 26.68
N PHE A 48 0.85 -40.31 26.56
CA PHE A 48 0.63 -39.39 27.66
C PHE A 48 -0.20 -40.02 28.80
N LEU A 49 -1.23 -40.80 28.47
CA LEU A 49 -2.06 -41.52 29.45
C LEU A 49 -1.36 -42.75 30.07
N LEU A 50 -0.39 -43.35 29.38
CA LEU A 50 0.38 -44.49 29.88
C LEU A 50 1.58 -44.08 30.76
N VAL A 51 2.13 -42.88 30.53
CA VAL A 51 3.32 -42.39 31.24
C VAL A 51 2.96 -41.37 32.34
N GLY A 52 1.82 -40.69 32.25
CA GLY A 52 1.35 -39.71 33.22
C GLY A 52 0.42 -40.29 34.29
N ASP A 53 0.46 -39.74 35.50
CA ASP A 53 -0.49 -40.03 36.58
C ASP A 53 -1.91 -39.61 36.14
N ALA A 54 -2.71 -40.59 35.68
CA ALA A 54 -4.01 -40.42 35.03
C ALA A 54 -5.11 -39.84 35.95
N SER A 55 -4.78 -39.48 37.19
CA SER A 55 -5.68 -38.91 38.18
C SER A 55 -6.13 -37.46 37.89
N HIS A 56 -5.41 -36.73 37.02
CA HIS A 56 -5.66 -35.30 36.76
C HIS A 56 -6.14 -34.95 35.35
N ALA A 57 -6.10 -35.88 34.38
CA ALA A 57 -6.47 -35.60 32.99
C ALA A 57 -7.99 -35.76 32.74
N ARG A 58 -8.83 -35.00 33.46
CA ARG A 58 -10.29 -35.04 33.22
C ARG A 58 -10.72 -34.25 31.97
N ASN A 59 -9.89 -33.30 31.53
CA ASN A 59 -10.09 -32.50 30.34
C ASN A 59 -8.74 -32.19 29.68
N LEU A 60 -8.42 -32.86 28.58
CA LEU A 60 -7.21 -32.58 27.79
C LEU A 60 -7.62 -32.12 26.39
N ARG A 61 -6.96 -31.06 25.90
CA ARG A 61 -7.15 -30.55 24.53
C ARG A 61 -5.79 -30.44 23.86
N LEU A 62 -5.61 -31.14 22.74
CA LEU A 62 -4.41 -31.10 21.91
C LEU A 62 -4.80 -30.58 20.53
N ASN A 63 -4.11 -29.54 20.06
CA ASN A 63 -4.35 -28.93 18.75
C ASN A 63 -3.15 -29.20 17.83
N ALA A 64 -3.42 -29.52 16.57
CA ALA A 64 -2.42 -29.55 15.51
C ALA A 64 -2.97 -28.81 14.27
N ILE A 65 -2.09 -28.12 13.54
CA ILE A 65 -2.46 -27.35 12.35
C ILE A 65 -1.84 -28.02 11.12
N LEU A 66 -2.66 -28.29 10.10
CA LEU A 66 -2.20 -28.77 8.79
C LEU A 66 -3.04 -28.13 7.68
N ASP A 67 -2.40 -27.52 6.68
CA ASP A 67 -3.04 -26.98 5.46
C ASP A 67 -4.36 -26.23 5.75
N ASN A 68 -4.31 -25.25 6.67
CA ASN A 68 -5.47 -24.46 7.10
C ASN A 68 -6.61 -25.29 7.74
N THR A 69 -6.28 -26.41 8.40
CA THR A 69 -7.21 -27.18 9.24
C THR A 69 -6.63 -27.30 10.64
N VAL A 70 -7.38 -26.84 11.64
CA VAL A 70 -7.10 -27.12 13.05
C VAL A 70 -7.74 -28.45 13.41
N ILE A 71 -6.90 -29.42 13.75
CA ILE A 71 -7.34 -30.71 14.27
C ILE A 71 -7.26 -30.63 15.79
N THR A 72 -8.43 -30.67 16.44
CA THR A 72 -8.53 -30.67 17.89
C THR A 72 -8.85 -32.08 18.38
N LEU A 73 -8.02 -32.61 19.26
CA LEU A 73 -8.30 -33.84 19.99
C LEU A 73 -8.72 -33.49 21.42
N LYS A 74 -9.96 -33.83 21.78
CA LYS A 74 -10.52 -33.61 23.12
C LYS A 74 -10.67 -34.92 23.86
N LEU A 75 -10.21 -34.93 25.11
CA LEU A 75 -10.48 -35.99 26.08
C LEU A 75 -11.40 -35.42 27.16
N GLN A 76 -12.64 -35.91 27.25
CA GLN A 76 -13.62 -35.51 28.27
C GLN A 76 -14.25 -36.75 28.90
N GLU A 77 -14.13 -36.92 30.21
CA GLU A 77 -14.79 -37.99 30.98
C GLU A 77 -14.70 -39.40 30.36
N LYS A 78 -13.54 -39.72 29.74
CA LYS A 78 -13.20 -40.97 29.04
C LYS A 78 -13.70 -41.11 27.59
N ASN A 79 -14.30 -40.07 27.01
CA ASN A 79 -14.56 -40.01 25.58
C ASN A 79 -13.45 -39.24 24.86
N ILE A 80 -13.01 -39.78 23.73
CA ILE A 80 -12.08 -39.12 22.81
C ILE A 80 -12.91 -38.67 21.61
N SER A 81 -12.93 -37.36 21.35
CA SER A 81 -13.45 -36.81 20.10
C SER A 81 -12.33 -36.14 19.31
N LEU A 82 -12.37 -36.36 18.00
CA LEU A 82 -11.58 -35.64 17.02
C LEU A 82 -12.52 -34.64 16.35
N GLU A 83 -12.24 -33.36 16.58
CA GLU A 83 -12.93 -32.26 15.91
C GLU A 83 -12.01 -31.73 14.82
N TYR A 84 -12.55 -31.65 13.61
CA TYR A 84 -11.90 -30.99 12.48
C TYR A 84 -12.55 -29.62 12.37
N GLU A 85 -11.78 -28.59 12.67
CA GLU A 85 -12.15 -27.23 12.38
C GLU A 85 -11.27 -26.84 11.20
N ASP A 86 -11.78 -26.98 9.97
CA ASP A 86 -11.16 -26.26 8.86
C ASP A 86 -11.08 -24.80 9.34
N SER A 87 -9.90 -24.15 9.29
CA SER A 87 -9.78 -22.74 9.64
C SER A 87 -10.46 -21.96 8.52
N TYR A 88 -11.78 -22.04 8.56
CA TYR A 88 -12.74 -21.49 7.66
C TYR A 88 -12.75 -20.00 8.03
N HIS A 89 -11.99 -19.22 7.28
CA HIS A 89 -12.20 -17.78 7.28
C HIS A 89 -13.67 -17.55 6.91
N PRO A 90 -14.45 -16.80 7.69
CA PRO A 90 -15.91 -16.70 7.54
C PRO A 90 -16.37 -15.92 6.30
N TYR A 91 -15.55 -15.79 5.26
CA TYR A 91 -15.83 -14.97 4.09
C TYR A 91 -16.37 -15.74 2.87
N ASP A 92 -16.65 -17.04 3.02
CA ASP A 92 -17.18 -17.89 1.93
C ASP A 92 -18.72 -17.97 1.88
N THR A 93 -19.43 -16.88 2.22
CA THR A 93 -20.83 -16.75 1.81
C THR A 93 -20.92 -16.07 0.44
N VAL A 94 -20.99 -16.92 -0.58
CA VAL A 94 -21.17 -16.62 -2.02
C VAL A 94 -22.53 -15.92 -2.35
N ASN A 95 -23.25 -15.39 -1.37
CA ASN A 95 -24.56 -14.76 -1.58
C ASN A 95 -24.75 -13.48 -0.76
N ASP A 96 -23.74 -12.59 -0.69
CA ASP A 96 -24.01 -11.19 -0.33
C ASP A 96 -23.97 -10.33 -1.61
N PRO A 97 -25.14 -9.96 -2.16
CA PRO A 97 -25.19 -9.07 -3.31
C PRO A 97 -25.06 -7.62 -2.83
N LEU A 98 -23.87 -7.19 -2.36
CA LEU A 98 -23.65 -5.77 -2.02
C LEU A 98 -22.25 -5.21 -2.40
N PRO A 99 -22.19 -3.90 -2.74
CA PRO A 99 -21.11 -3.22 -3.47
C PRO A 99 -19.97 -2.69 -2.55
N HIS A 100 -19.59 -3.42 -1.51
CA HIS A 100 -18.72 -2.89 -0.44
C HIS A 100 -17.21 -2.96 -0.71
N CYS A 101 -16.83 -3.62 -1.79
CA CYS A 101 -15.47 -3.95 -2.13
C CYS A 101 -15.28 -3.78 -3.63
N ASP A 102 -14.28 -2.99 -4.03
CA ASP A 102 -13.85 -2.90 -5.42
C ASP A 102 -13.09 -4.20 -5.71
N SER A 103 -13.84 -5.22 -6.18
CA SER A 103 -13.30 -6.55 -6.39
C SER A 103 -12.35 -6.55 -7.58
N LEU A 104 -11.08 -6.88 -7.34
CA LEU A 104 -10.09 -6.99 -8.40
C LEU A 104 -10.19 -8.38 -9.08
N PRO A 105 -10.13 -8.46 -10.42
CA PRO A 105 -10.06 -9.75 -11.11
C PRO A 105 -8.65 -10.35 -10.88
N LEU A 106 -8.54 -11.31 -9.97
CA LEU A 106 -7.24 -11.85 -9.56
C LEU A 106 -6.77 -13.03 -10.41
N GLN A 107 -5.47 -13.04 -10.71
CA GLN A 107 -4.70 -14.20 -11.16
C GLN A 107 -3.36 -14.19 -10.39
N GLY A 108 -2.93 -15.32 -9.81
CA GLY A 108 -1.61 -15.43 -9.18
C GLY A 108 -1.60 -16.11 -7.81
N GLY A 109 -0.40 -16.36 -7.27
CA GLY A 109 -0.20 -16.80 -5.88
C GLY A 109 0.31 -15.65 -5.02
N HIS A 110 -0.03 -15.63 -3.73
CA HIS A 110 0.24 -14.51 -2.82
C HIS A 110 1.18 -14.94 -1.69
N ASN A 111 2.08 -14.06 -1.28
CA ASN A 111 2.89 -14.24 -0.08
C ASN A 111 2.28 -13.38 1.03
N VAL A 112 1.92 -14.00 2.15
CA VAL A 112 1.34 -13.31 3.31
C VAL A 112 2.20 -13.61 4.53
N TRP A 113 2.59 -12.57 5.25
CA TRP A 113 3.24 -12.73 6.55
C TRP A 113 2.22 -13.15 7.61
N SER A 114 2.53 -14.22 8.35
CA SER A 114 1.73 -14.68 9.47
C SER A 114 2.38 -14.24 10.79
N GLU A 115 1.69 -13.41 11.56
CA GLU A 115 2.16 -12.99 12.89
C GLU A 115 2.21 -14.16 13.88
N ASP A 116 1.30 -15.13 13.74
CA ASP A 116 1.20 -16.29 14.62
C ASP A 116 2.38 -17.25 14.46
N THR A 117 2.88 -17.41 13.24
CA THR A 117 3.95 -18.36 12.91
C THR A 117 5.31 -17.68 12.75
N GLY A 118 5.34 -16.37 12.51
CA GLY A 118 6.58 -15.67 12.18
C GLY A 118 7.17 -16.11 10.84
N GLU A 119 6.34 -16.53 9.88
CA GLU A 119 6.76 -17.03 8.58
C GLU A 119 5.93 -16.44 7.43
N THR A 120 6.51 -16.39 6.23
CA THR A 120 5.81 -16.05 4.98
C THR A 120 5.13 -17.29 4.42
N ILE A 121 3.80 -17.23 4.26
CA ILE A 121 2.98 -18.30 3.70
C ILE A 121 2.66 -17.98 2.24
N ARG A 122 2.92 -18.93 1.33
CA ARG A 122 2.56 -18.81 -0.09
C ARG A 122 1.20 -19.46 -0.36
N LEU A 123 0.23 -18.65 -0.76
CA LEU A 123 -1.13 -19.07 -1.12
C LEU A 123 -1.23 -19.30 -2.62
N HIS A 124 -1.75 -20.47 -3.05
CA HIS A 124 -1.79 -20.86 -4.46
C HIS A 124 -3.16 -20.65 -5.13
N LYS A 125 -3.14 -19.92 -6.25
CA LYS A 125 -3.99 -19.95 -7.48
C LYS A 125 -5.53 -19.86 -7.39
N HIS A 126 -6.16 -19.98 -6.22
CA HIS A 126 -7.58 -19.74 -6.03
C HIS A 126 -7.80 -18.89 -4.78
N SER A 127 -7.40 -17.62 -4.85
CA SER A 127 -7.67 -16.68 -3.76
C SER A 127 -9.08 -16.10 -3.92
N PRO A 128 -9.85 -15.96 -2.82
CA PRO A 128 -11.06 -15.15 -2.77
C PRO A 128 -10.81 -13.76 -3.35
N ARG A 129 -11.88 -13.09 -3.79
CA ARG A 129 -11.82 -11.68 -4.23
C ARG A 129 -11.09 -10.85 -3.16
N ILE A 130 -9.90 -10.32 -3.49
CA ILE A 130 -9.20 -9.36 -2.64
C ILE A 130 -9.85 -7.99 -2.90
N CYS A 131 -10.13 -7.26 -1.82
CA CYS A 131 -10.55 -5.89 -1.92
C CYS A 131 -9.39 -5.00 -2.32
N GLY A 132 -9.61 -4.23 -3.39
CA GLY A 132 -8.68 -3.18 -3.77
C GLY A 132 -8.53 -2.12 -2.67
N PRO A 133 -7.47 -1.30 -2.74
CA PRO A 133 -7.26 -0.22 -1.79
C PRO A 133 -8.46 0.72 -1.71
N LYS A 134 -8.91 1.01 -0.49
CA LYS A 134 -9.96 2.02 -0.26
C LYS A 134 -9.42 3.44 -0.29
N VAL A 135 -8.12 3.63 -0.07
CA VAL A 135 -7.48 4.95 -0.07
C VAL A 135 -6.25 4.92 -0.95
N LEU A 136 -6.18 5.90 -1.85
CA LEU A 136 -5.04 6.15 -2.71
C LEU A 136 -4.34 7.43 -2.26
N VAL A 137 -3.11 7.33 -1.77
CA VAL A 137 -2.25 8.49 -1.49
C VAL A 137 -1.45 8.79 -2.75
N ILE A 138 -1.94 9.72 -3.56
CA ILE A 138 -1.52 9.84 -4.97
C ILE A 138 -0.37 10.81 -5.21
N GLY A 139 0.02 11.61 -4.22
CA GLY A 139 1.03 12.65 -4.41
C GLY A 139 0.81 13.84 -3.50
N ALA A 140 1.53 14.94 -3.71
CA ALA A 140 2.61 15.11 -4.65
C ALA A 140 3.92 14.48 -4.16
N MET A 141 4.75 14.03 -5.11
CA MET A 141 6.10 13.57 -4.79
C MET A 141 6.87 14.67 -4.08
N LYS A 142 7.60 14.27 -3.04
CA LYS A 142 8.34 15.16 -2.15
C LYS A 142 7.46 16.10 -1.34
N CYS A 143 6.15 15.88 -1.19
CA CYS A 143 5.29 16.62 -0.26
C CYS A 143 4.86 15.81 0.98
N GLY A 144 5.56 14.73 1.34
CA GLY A 144 5.28 14.01 2.60
C GLY A 144 4.20 12.94 2.50
N THR A 145 3.99 12.38 1.31
CA THR A 145 3.16 11.19 1.08
C THR A 145 3.50 10.02 2.01
N ASN A 146 4.78 9.85 2.37
CA ASN A 146 5.19 8.86 3.37
C ASN A 146 4.54 9.14 4.73
N THR A 147 4.52 10.39 5.19
CA THR A 147 3.86 10.75 6.45
C THR A 147 2.37 10.43 6.40
N LEU A 148 1.68 10.75 5.30
CA LEU A 148 0.27 10.38 5.12
C LEU A 148 0.04 8.87 5.17
N GLY A 149 0.88 8.09 4.48
CA GLY A 149 0.83 6.63 4.51
C GLY A 149 0.96 6.09 5.93
N HIS A 150 1.94 6.59 6.71
CA HIS A 150 2.11 6.18 8.11
C HIS A 150 0.93 6.61 8.99
N LEU A 151 0.39 7.81 8.81
CA LEU A 151 -0.77 8.28 9.58
C LEU A 151 -2.00 7.40 9.32
N LEU A 152 -2.24 6.97 8.07
CA LEU A 152 -3.31 6.02 7.76
C LEU A 152 -3.03 4.65 8.38
N ALA A 153 -1.82 4.11 8.21
CA ALA A 153 -1.44 2.77 8.68
C ALA A 153 -1.42 2.62 10.21
N LYS A 154 -1.42 3.73 10.97
CA LYS A 154 -1.60 3.72 12.43
C LYS A 154 -2.98 3.22 12.87
N HIS A 155 -4.01 3.33 12.03
CA HIS A 155 -5.33 2.83 12.40
C HIS A 155 -5.32 1.28 12.37
N PRO A 156 -5.77 0.57 13.42
CA PRO A 156 -5.66 -0.90 13.49
C PRO A 156 -6.40 -1.66 12.37
N ARG A 157 -7.43 -1.04 11.80
CA ARG A 157 -8.19 -1.52 10.63
C ARG A 157 -7.52 -1.30 9.27
N VAL A 158 -6.45 -0.50 9.19
CA VAL A 158 -5.67 -0.34 7.96
C VAL A 158 -4.60 -1.43 7.94
N LYS A 159 -4.70 -2.32 6.96
CA LYS A 159 -3.74 -3.41 6.73
C LYS A 159 -2.80 -3.03 5.61
N VAL A 160 -1.52 -3.24 5.85
CA VAL A 160 -0.44 -3.10 4.89
C VAL A 160 0.29 -4.43 4.86
N ASN A 161 0.50 -5.00 3.67
CA ASN A 161 1.31 -6.22 3.56
C ASN A 161 2.78 -5.86 3.71
N SER A 162 3.25 -5.78 4.94
CA SER A 162 4.64 -5.43 5.26
C SER A 162 5.41 -6.68 5.64
N CYS A 163 6.63 -6.83 5.13
CA CYS A 163 7.50 -7.89 5.62
C CYS A 163 8.12 -7.51 6.97
N SER A 164 8.44 -8.51 7.81
CA SER A 164 8.88 -8.32 9.19
C SER A 164 10.35 -7.89 9.36
N ALA A 165 11.12 -7.76 8.27
CA ALA A 165 12.55 -7.44 8.37
C ALA A 165 12.78 -6.03 8.96
N PRO A 166 13.67 -5.86 9.96
CA PRO A 166 13.96 -4.55 10.53
C PRO A 166 14.54 -3.58 9.50
N ARG A 167 14.13 -2.32 9.59
CA ARG A 167 14.52 -1.24 8.65
C ARG A 167 16.03 -1.10 8.42
N PHE A 168 16.84 -1.37 9.45
CA PHE A 168 18.30 -1.22 9.42
C PHE A 168 19.05 -2.38 8.74
N VAL A 169 18.38 -3.49 8.43
CA VAL A 169 18.97 -4.58 7.65
C VAL A 169 18.98 -4.15 6.18
N LYS A 170 20.08 -3.57 5.72
CA LYS A 170 20.26 -3.22 4.29
C LYS A 170 20.33 -4.50 3.47
N LYS A 171 19.37 -4.71 2.55
CA LYS A 171 19.45 -5.58 1.34
C LYS A 171 20.25 -6.90 1.49
N ILE A 172 20.30 -7.50 2.67
CA ILE A 172 20.58 -8.93 2.79
C ILE A 172 19.28 -9.60 2.37
N ASP A 173 19.38 -10.75 1.70
CA ASP A 173 18.29 -11.57 1.19
C ASP A 173 17.28 -11.92 2.28
N THR A 174 16.42 -10.95 2.60
CA THR A 174 15.41 -11.00 3.65
C THR A 174 14.08 -11.52 3.08
N GLY A 175 14.04 -11.84 1.78
CA GLY A 175 12.81 -12.11 1.04
C GLY A 175 11.88 -10.90 0.89
N CYS A 176 12.26 -9.73 1.42
CA CYS A 176 11.48 -8.49 1.35
C CYS A 176 11.76 -7.74 0.05
N ASN A 177 10.84 -7.81 -0.91
CA ASN A 177 10.93 -7.04 -2.15
C ASN A 177 9.62 -6.32 -2.45
N ASP A 178 9.74 -5.19 -3.15
CA ASP A 178 8.63 -4.30 -3.54
C ASP A 178 7.64 -5.00 -4.47
N ASP A 179 8.07 -6.12 -5.06
CA ASP A 179 7.33 -7.01 -5.93
C ASP A 179 6.27 -7.83 -5.18
N GLU A 180 6.48 -8.13 -3.90
CA GLU A 180 5.67 -9.03 -3.07
C GLU A 180 5.03 -8.34 -1.87
N TYR A 181 5.57 -7.20 -1.43
CA TYR A 181 5.11 -6.48 -0.25
C TYR A 181 4.82 -5.00 -0.56
N GLN A 182 3.94 -4.41 0.24
CA GLN A 182 3.72 -2.96 0.24
C GLN A 182 4.76 -2.21 1.07
N GLY A 183 5.54 -2.90 1.88
CA GLY A 183 6.43 -2.26 2.82
C GLY A 183 7.33 -3.22 3.58
N ARG A 184 8.10 -2.63 4.50
CA ARG A 184 9.02 -3.35 5.38
C ARG A 184 9.06 -2.70 6.76
N GLY A 185 8.73 -3.47 7.79
CA GLY A 185 8.49 -2.93 9.13
C GLY A 185 7.43 -1.84 9.07
N ASP A 186 7.75 -0.66 9.60
CA ASP A 186 6.86 0.50 9.59
C ASP A 186 6.83 1.26 8.26
N GLU A 187 7.75 0.98 7.33
CA GLU A 187 7.88 1.73 6.08
C GLU A 187 6.93 1.20 4.99
N ILE A 188 6.22 2.11 4.33
CA ILE A 188 5.37 1.80 3.18
C ILE A 188 6.07 2.26 1.90
N TRP A 189 6.32 1.33 1.00
CA TRP A 189 6.92 1.58 -0.31
C TRP A 189 5.95 2.23 -1.28
N GLU A 190 6.50 2.73 -2.39
CA GLU A 190 5.71 3.30 -3.46
C GLU A 190 5.17 2.18 -4.36
N GLY A 191 3.88 2.24 -4.68
CA GLY A 191 3.20 1.25 -5.52
C GLY A 191 3.65 1.34 -6.97
N HIS A 192 3.36 2.50 -7.57
CA HIS A 192 3.53 2.83 -9.00
C HIS A 192 2.82 1.89 -9.97
N ASP A 193 1.95 1.01 -9.48
CA ASP A 193 1.36 -0.09 -10.22
C ASP A 193 0.50 0.39 -11.39
N MET A 194 -0.44 1.30 -11.11
CA MET A 194 -1.32 1.84 -12.15
C MET A 194 -0.65 2.89 -13.04
N SER A 195 0.56 3.35 -12.70
CA SER A 195 1.28 4.37 -13.47
C SER A 195 2.51 3.80 -14.19
N ILE A 196 3.61 3.55 -13.48
CA ILE A 196 4.89 3.19 -14.11
C ILE A 196 4.84 1.73 -14.54
N HIS A 197 4.43 0.81 -13.65
CA HIS A 197 4.42 -0.62 -13.97
C HIS A 197 3.41 -0.95 -15.07
N LYS A 198 2.20 -0.38 -15.03
CA LYS A 198 1.22 -0.55 -16.11
C LYS A 198 1.77 -0.14 -17.48
N ASN A 199 2.48 0.98 -17.57
CA ASN A 199 3.04 1.45 -18.84
C ASN A 199 4.27 0.63 -19.28
N GLN A 200 5.11 0.18 -18.35
CA GLN A 200 6.31 -0.58 -18.68
C GLN A 200 6.04 -2.08 -18.91
N LYS A 201 5.05 -2.65 -18.19
CA LYS A 201 4.71 -4.08 -18.17
C LYS A 201 3.18 -4.28 -18.17
N PRO A 202 2.48 -3.90 -19.27
CA PRO A 202 1.02 -3.92 -19.32
C PRO A 202 0.37 -5.31 -19.16
N GLY A 203 1.12 -6.39 -19.41
CA GLY A 203 0.64 -7.76 -19.21
C GLY A 203 0.78 -8.29 -17.78
N GLU A 204 1.59 -7.65 -16.94
CA GLU A 204 1.99 -8.18 -15.62
C GLU A 204 1.58 -7.26 -14.46
N TRP A 205 1.35 -5.97 -14.71
CA TRP A 205 1.14 -4.98 -13.66
C TRP A 205 -0.01 -5.32 -12.69
N LEU A 206 -1.09 -5.94 -13.17
CA LEU A 206 -2.23 -6.29 -12.32
C LEU A 206 -1.90 -7.45 -11.37
N GLU A 207 -1.19 -8.48 -11.86
CA GLU A 207 -0.70 -9.57 -11.02
C GLU A 207 0.33 -9.04 -10.01
N HIS A 208 1.25 -8.19 -10.46
CA HIS A 208 2.23 -7.53 -9.60
C HIS A 208 1.57 -6.74 -8.47
N TRP A 209 0.62 -5.87 -8.82
CA TRP A 209 -0.10 -5.03 -7.86
C TRP A 209 -0.86 -5.87 -6.83
N THR A 210 -1.62 -6.85 -7.31
CA THR A 210 -2.46 -7.69 -6.43
C THR A 210 -1.67 -8.63 -5.55
N ARG A 211 -0.48 -9.07 -5.98
CA ARG A 211 0.44 -9.87 -5.15
C ARG A 211 0.89 -9.10 -3.90
N ARG A 212 1.03 -7.79 -4.01
CA ARG A 212 1.45 -6.92 -2.89
C ARG A 212 0.33 -6.66 -1.90
N LEU A 213 -0.94 -6.66 -2.30
CA LEU A 213 -2.04 -6.27 -1.42
C LEU A 213 -2.28 -7.30 -0.29
N PRO A 214 -2.60 -6.84 0.94
CA PRO A 214 -3.01 -7.71 2.02
C PRO A 214 -4.43 -8.19 1.83
N TRP A 215 -4.78 -9.25 2.55
CA TRP A 215 -6.14 -9.78 2.58
C TRP A 215 -7.01 -8.91 3.47
N THR A 216 -8.03 -8.30 2.88
CA THR A 216 -8.96 -7.42 3.60
C THR A 216 -10.38 -7.68 3.15
N ASP A 217 -11.34 -7.50 4.06
CA ASP A 217 -12.77 -7.65 3.77
C ASP A 217 -13.38 -6.37 3.18
N GLY A 218 -12.61 -5.28 3.11
CA GLY A 218 -13.06 -3.99 2.64
C GLY A 218 -14.17 -3.39 3.50
N LYS A 219 -14.33 -3.83 4.76
CA LYS A 219 -15.37 -3.33 5.67
C LYS A 219 -14.80 -3.05 7.05
N HIS A 220 -14.33 -4.09 7.72
CA HIS A 220 -13.69 -3.98 9.04
C HIS A 220 -12.19 -3.81 8.91
N ASN A 221 -11.60 -4.33 7.83
CA ASN A 221 -10.22 -4.15 7.47
C ASN A 221 -10.14 -3.60 6.04
N ILE A 222 -9.28 -2.61 5.83
CA ILE A 222 -9.08 -1.98 4.54
C ILE A 222 -7.60 -1.93 4.23
N THR A 223 -7.25 -1.72 2.97
CA THR A 223 -5.86 -1.42 2.59
C THR A 223 -5.77 -0.09 1.85
N ILE A 224 -4.54 0.38 1.69
CA ILE A 224 -4.19 1.64 1.04
C ILE A 224 -3.14 1.37 -0.04
N ASP A 225 -3.05 2.26 -1.03
CA ASP A 225 -1.93 2.31 -1.96
C ASP A 225 -1.36 3.73 -1.96
N LYS A 226 -0.05 3.85 -1.83
CA LYS A 226 0.68 5.12 -1.77
C LYS A 226 1.64 5.19 -2.94
N SER A 227 1.35 6.07 -3.89
CA SER A 227 2.10 6.17 -5.13
C SER A 227 2.10 7.62 -5.61
N PRO A 228 3.14 8.42 -5.27
CA PRO A 228 3.18 9.84 -5.64
C PRO A 228 3.18 10.11 -7.15
N SER A 229 3.53 9.11 -7.95
CA SER A 229 3.42 9.14 -9.41
C SER A 229 1.98 9.21 -9.90
N TYR A 230 0.99 8.80 -9.09
CA TYR A 230 -0.42 8.80 -9.50
C TYR A 230 -0.96 10.23 -9.72
N MET A 231 -0.35 11.24 -9.09
CA MET A 231 -0.71 12.63 -9.33
C MET A 231 -0.25 13.13 -10.71
N ASN A 232 0.72 12.48 -11.37
CA ASN A 232 1.28 12.98 -12.63
C ASN A 232 0.42 12.64 -13.85
N THR A 233 -0.79 13.18 -13.90
CA THR A 233 -1.77 12.97 -14.99
C THR A 233 -1.33 13.57 -16.34
N LEU A 234 -0.31 14.43 -16.35
CA LEU A 234 0.33 14.90 -17.58
C LEU A 234 1.23 13.83 -18.22
N GLU A 235 1.90 13.01 -17.40
CA GLU A 235 2.68 11.87 -17.88
C GLU A 235 1.81 10.64 -18.13
N PHE A 236 0.76 10.45 -17.32
CA PHE A 236 -0.14 9.30 -17.38
C PHE A 236 -1.60 9.76 -17.63
N PRO A 237 -1.96 10.17 -18.86
CA PRO A 237 -3.24 10.81 -19.14
C PRO A 237 -4.47 9.92 -18.96
N ASN A 238 -4.34 8.60 -19.04
CA ASN A 238 -5.45 7.65 -18.86
C ASN A 238 -5.57 7.14 -17.40
N LEU A 239 -4.65 7.55 -16.53
CA LEU A 239 -4.53 6.97 -15.19
C LEU A 239 -5.81 7.09 -14.36
N THR A 240 -6.46 8.25 -14.36
CA THR A 240 -7.65 8.49 -13.53
C THR A 240 -8.83 7.62 -13.97
N GLN A 241 -8.99 7.41 -15.27
CA GLN A 241 -10.00 6.52 -15.85
C GLN A 241 -9.72 5.06 -15.51
N ASP A 242 -8.46 4.66 -15.63
CA ASP A 242 -8.00 3.32 -15.25
C ASP A 242 -8.27 3.05 -13.77
N VAL A 243 -7.86 3.98 -12.89
CA VAL A 243 -8.09 3.86 -11.45
C VAL A 243 -9.59 3.79 -11.18
N LYS A 244 -10.41 4.62 -11.82
CA LYS A 244 -11.87 4.61 -11.64
C LYS A 244 -12.52 3.30 -12.09
N GLN A 245 -11.97 2.66 -13.12
CA GLN A 245 -12.44 1.37 -13.61
C GLN A 245 -12.20 0.26 -12.58
N PHE A 246 -11.03 0.22 -11.95
CA PHE A 246 -10.67 -0.83 -10.99
C PHE A 246 -11.12 -0.53 -9.56
N LEU A 247 -11.15 0.75 -9.19
CA LEU A 247 -11.40 1.25 -7.83
C LEU A 247 -12.48 2.34 -7.83
N PRO A 248 -13.71 2.06 -8.29
CA PRO A 248 -14.74 3.09 -8.43
C PRO A 248 -15.13 3.78 -7.12
N ASN A 249 -14.88 3.15 -5.97
CA ASN A 249 -15.26 3.64 -4.64
C ASN A 249 -14.06 4.12 -3.80
N ALA A 250 -12.84 4.10 -4.34
CA ALA A 250 -11.68 4.58 -3.62
C ALA A 250 -11.78 6.06 -3.26
N LYS A 251 -11.19 6.39 -2.12
CA LYS A 251 -10.91 7.75 -1.67
C LYS A 251 -9.51 8.15 -2.14
N VAL A 252 -9.36 9.40 -2.54
CA VAL A 252 -8.12 9.93 -3.09
C VAL A 252 -7.59 10.98 -2.13
N VAL A 253 -6.36 10.80 -1.67
CA VAL A 253 -5.70 11.70 -0.74
C VAL A 253 -4.44 12.25 -1.38
N MET A 254 -4.22 13.54 -1.16
CA MET A 254 -3.07 14.24 -1.71
C MET A 254 -2.41 15.10 -0.64
N SER A 255 -1.14 14.90 -0.41
CA SER A 255 -0.29 15.86 0.29
C SER A 255 0.24 16.90 -0.69
N VAL A 256 -0.08 18.17 -0.50
CA VAL A 256 0.54 19.27 -1.28
C VAL A 256 1.43 20.12 -0.38
N CYS A 257 2.38 20.82 -0.98
CA CYS A 257 3.31 21.71 -0.32
C CYS A 257 3.77 22.78 -1.32
N ASN A 258 4.41 23.87 -0.87
CA ASN A 258 4.86 24.92 -1.80
C ASN A 258 5.60 24.31 -3.03
N PRO A 259 5.09 24.50 -4.25
CA PRO A 259 5.57 23.79 -5.44
C PRO A 259 7.00 24.18 -5.85
N ALA A 260 7.46 25.39 -5.52
CA ALA A 260 8.86 25.77 -5.70
C ALA A 260 9.78 24.98 -4.77
N LEU A 261 9.40 24.85 -3.49
CA LEU A 261 10.16 24.06 -2.52
C LEU A 261 10.07 22.56 -2.80
N ARG A 262 8.96 22.09 -3.37
CA ARG A 262 8.78 20.72 -3.88
C ARG A 262 9.78 20.41 -5.00
N LEU A 263 9.93 21.31 -5.97
CA LEU A 263 10.89 21.16 -7.07
C LEU A 263 12.33 21.14 -6.56
N TYR A 264 12.67 22.03 -5.63
CA TYR A 264 13.98 22.01 -4.96
C TYR A 264 14.24 20.69 -4.23
N SER A 265 13.24 20.15 -3.54
CA SER A 265 13.35 18.86 -2.85
C SER A 265 13.53 17.68 -3.83
N GLU A 266 12.85 17.70 -4.98
CA GLU A 266 13.03 16.69 -6.03
C GLU A 266 14.43 16.75 -6.65
N TYR A 267 14.92 17.94 -6.96
CA TYR A 267 16.28 18.14 -7.48
C TYR A 267 17.34 17.54 -6.55
N ASN A 268 17.31 17.89 -5.25
CA ASN A 268 18.26 17.38 -4.27
C ASN A 268 18.15 15.85 -4.10
N HIS A 269 16.93 15.32 -4.13
CA HIS A 269 16.71 13.88 -4.04
C HIS A 269 17.36 13.11 -5.21
N ASN A 270 17.23 13.64 -6.42
CA ASN A 270 17.83 13.04 -7.61
C ASN A 270 19.37 13.13 -7.59
N MET A 271 19.91 14.24 -7.08
CA MET A 271 21.37 14.45 -6.97
C MET A 271 22.02 13.60 -5.89
N ASP A 272 21.41 13.51 -4.70
CA ASP A 272 21.92 12.72 -3.57
C ASP A 272 22.03 11.23 -3.93
N GLN A 273 20.99 10.71 -4.59
CA GLN A 273 20.96 9.31 -4.99
C GLN A 273 21.69 9.03 -6.31
N ARG A 274 22.21 10.08 -6.96
CA ARG A 274 22.74 10.03 -8.33
C ARG A 274 21.89 9.15 -9.24
N GLN A 275 20.56 9.33 -9.18
CA GLN A 275 19.64 8.40 -9.83
C GLN A 275 20.00 8.25 -11.31
N ASP A 276 20.34 7.03 -11.72
CA ASP A 276 20.76 6.75 -13.09
C ASP A 276 19.69 7.19 -14.10
N GLY A 277 18.41 7.10 -13.74
CA GLY A 277 17.30 7.61 -14.55
C GLY A 277 17.35 9.13 -14.75
N PHE A 278 17.64 9.90 -13.69
CA PHE A 278 17.76 11.35 -13.79
C PHE A 278 18.99 11.75 -14.62
N LEU A 279 20.16 11.14 -14.37
CA LEU A 279 21.38 11.45 -15.13
C LEU A 279 21.27 11.01 -16.59
N GLY A 280 20.72 9.81 -16.82
CA GLY A 280 20.47 9.24 -18.14
C GLY A 280 19.51 10.10 -18.97
N PHE A 281 18.46 10.66 -18.35
CA PHE A 281 17.50 11.53 -19.02
C PHE A 281 18.16 12.69 -19.81
N TYR A 282 19.22 13.29 -19.28
CA TYR A 282 20.01 14.32 -19.97
C TYR A 282 21.08 13.72 -20.90
N ARG A 283 21.87 12.77 -20.38
CA ARG A 283 23.02 12.18 -21.11
C ARG A 283 22.61 11.47 -22.40
N ASP A 284 21.48 10.77 -22.40
CA ASP A 284 20.96 10.04 -23.56
C ASP A 284 20.56 10.97 -24.72
N LYS A 285 20.42 12.27 -24.44
CA LYS A 285 20.15 13.32 -25.44
C LYS A 285 21.35 14.20 -25.75
N GLY A 286 22.52 13.86 -25.20
CA GLY A 286 23.74 14.66 -25.33
C GLY A 286 23.60 16.06 -24.71
N ILE A 287 22.82 16.16 -23.62
CA ILE A 287 22.60 17.40 -22.88
C ILE A 287 23.44 17.35 -21.61
N GLU A 288 24.12 18.45 -21.31
CA GLU A 288 24.85 18.59 -20.05
C GLU A 288 23.88 18.51 -18.87
N VAL A 289 24.20 17.67 -17.89
CA VAL A 289 23.38 17.49 -16.69
C VAL A 289 23.45 18.78 -15.87
N PRO A 290 22.32 19.39 -15.46
CA PRO A 290 22.35 20.57 -14.61
C PRO A 290 22.80 20.19 -13.19
N MET A 291 24.08 20.42 -12.88
CA MET A 291 24.72 20.01 -11.61
C MET A 291 24.46 20.97 -10.44
N ASP A 292 23.77 22.08 -10.68
CA ASP A 292 23.29 23.01 -9.66
C ASP A 292 21.81 23.40 -9.88
N PHE A 293 21.14 23.86 -8.82
CA PHE A 293 19.72 24.20 -8.86
C PHE A 293 19.40 25.39 -9.80
N PRO A 294 20.18 26.49 -9.83
CA PRO A 294 20.01 27.56 -10.82
C PRO A 294 20.01 27.07 -12.28
N SER A 295 20.99 26.27 -12.68
CA SER A 295 21.11 25.70 -14.02
C SER A 295 19.92 24.77 -14.35
N PHE A 296 19.44 24.03 -13.35
CA PHE A 296 18.25 23.18 -13.50
C PHE A 296 16.98 24.01 -13.73
N VAL A 297 16.74 25.05 -12.92
CA VAL A 297 15.60 25.96 -13.08
C VAL A 297 15.67 26.71 -14.41
N LYS A 298 16.87 27.15 -14.79
CA LYS A 298 17.13 27.78 -16.09
C LYS A 298 16.69 26.88 -17.25
N LEU A 299 17.12 25.62 -17.25
CA LEU A 299 16.76 24.66 -18.29
C LEU A 299 15.26 24.36 -18.36
N LEU A 300 14.55 24.45 -17.23
CA LEU A 300 13.11 24.22 -17.17
C LEU A 300 12.27 25.42 -17.61
N MET A 301 12.70 26.64 -17.28
CA MET A 301 11.85 27.84 -17.36
C MET A 301 12.26 28.86 -18.42
N ASP A 302 13.52 28.88 -18.85
CA ASP A 302 13.95 29.91 -19.80
C ASP A 302 13.34 29.65 -21.19
N PRO A 303 13.01 30.73 -21.94
CA PRO A 303 12.55 30.60 -23.32
C PRO A 303 13.53 29.74 -24.12
N PRO A 304 13.06 29.04 -25.17
CA PRO A 304 13.83 27.96 -25.76
C PRO A 304 15.20 28.43 -26.20
N GLY A 305 16.20 28.12 -25.37
CA GLY A 305 17.61 28.22 -25.73
C GLY A 305 17.90 27.25 -26.87
N ASP A 306 19.14 27.23 -27.34
CA ASP A 306 19.51 26.39 -28.49
C ASP A 306 19.18 24.91 -28.29
N VAL A 307 19.19 24.42 -27.04
CA VAL A 307 18.74 23.07 -26.68
C VAL A 307 17.27 22.85 -27.02
N CYS A 308 16.35 23.70 -26.55
CA CYS A 308 14.91 23.50 -26.77
C CYS A 308 14.48 23.81 -28.20
N LYS A 309 15.20 24.68 -28.92
CA LYS A 309 15.00 24.84 -30.38
C LYS A 309 15.38 23.56 -31.14
N ARG A 310 16.46 22.89 -30.73
CA ARG A 310 16.94 21.66 -31.36
C ARG A 310 16.16 20.41 -30.91
N LEU A 311 15.70 20.38 -29.66
CA LEU A 311 15.06 19.23 -29.02
C LEU A 311 13.78 19.65 -28.26
N PRO A 312 12.73 20.13 -28.96
CA PRO A 312 11.50 20.60 -28.32
C PRO A 312 10.84 19.53 -27.45
N ASN A 313 10.72 18.30 -27.96
CA ASN A 313 10.15 17.16 -27.23
C ASN A 313 10.90 16.83 -25.92
N PHE A 314 12.22 17.08 -25.87
CA PHE A 314 12.98 16.90 -24.64
C PHE A 314 12.59 17.94 -23.60
N CYS A 315 12.49 19.21 -23.99
CA CYS A 315 12.15 20.28 -23.06
C CYS A 315 10.72 20.14 -22.53
N ASP A 316 9.77 19.77 -23.39
CA ASP A 316 8.39 19.49 -22.96
C ASP A 316 8.35 18.35 -21.93
N ARG A 317 9.08 17.26 -22.20
CA ARG A 317 9.19 16.12 -21.27
C ARG A 317 9.89 16.51 -19.97
N ASN A 318 10.95 17.32 -20.04
CA ASN A 318 11.69 17.81 -18.87
C ASN A 318 10.79 18.67 -17.97
N GLN A 319 9.97 19.54 -18.59
CA GLN A 319 8.97 20.31 -17.86
C GLN A 319 7.91 19.40 -17.23
N ILE A 320 7.33 18.46 -17.99
CA ILE A 320 6.32 17.51 -17.46
C ILE A 320 6.89 16.69 -16.28
N PHE A 321 8.13 16.25 -16.37
CA PHE A 321 8.76 15.42 -15.35
C PHE A 321 9.18 16.19 -14.10
N PHE A 322 9.34 17.51 -14.14
CA PHE A 322 9.85 18.26 -12.98
C PHE A 322 9.02 19.49 -12.68
N LEU A 323 9.00 20.48 -13.59
CA LEU A 323 8.33 21.76 -13.36
C LEU A 323 6.82 21.59 -13.17
N ARG A 324 6.16 20.91 -14.11
CA ARG A 324 4.70 20.83 -14.18
C ARG A 324 4.09 19.89 -13.15
N LYS A 325 4.90 19.08 -12.46
CA LYS A 325 4.46 18.33 -11.25
C LYS A 325 3.99 19.25 -10.12
N GLY A 326 4.35 20.54 -10.15
CA GLY A 326 3.86 21.56 -9.22
C GLY A 326 2.57 22.27 -9.66
N GLU A 327 2.05 22.00 -10.86
CA GLU A 327 0.78 22.59 -11.36
C GLU A 327 -0.43 21.85 -10.76
N TYR A 328 -0.59 21.92 -9.44
CA TYR A 328 -1.51 21.05 -8.72
C TYR A 328 -2.95 21.16 -9.19
N SER A 329 -3.45 22.37 -9.50
CA SER A 329 -4.80 22.57 -10.05
C SER A 329 -5.00 21.81 -11.36
N THR A 330 -4.02 21.88 -12.28
CA THR A 330 -4.02 21.14 -13.56
C THR A 330 -4.07 19.64 -13.34
N LEU A 331 -3.19 19.13 -12.47
CA LEU A 331 -3.08 17.69 -12.21
C LEU A 331 -4.34 17.12 -11.55
N LEU A 332 -5.05 17.95 -10.80
CA LEU A 332 -6.21 17.56 -10.01
C LEU A 332 -7.52 17.48 -10.76
N LYS A 333 -7.71 18.26 -11.82
CA LYS A 333 -8.99 18.33 -12.55
C LYS A 333 -9.53 16.94 -12.92
N GLN A 334 -8.68 16.10 -13.51
CA GLN A 334 -9.07 14.75 -13.92
C GLN A 334 -9.47 13.85 -12.74
N TRP A 335 -8.85 14.04 -11.57
CA TRP A 335 -9.22 13.30 -10.37
C TRP A 335 -10.59 13.76 -9.85
N TYR A 336 -10.83 15.07 -9.79
CA TYR A 336 -12.14 15.63 -9.40
C TYR A 336 -13.25 15.20 -10.36
N GLU A 337 -12.99 15.16 -11.67
CA GLU A 337 -13.94 14.67 -12.67
C GLU A 337 -14.27 13.18 -12.47
N ALA A 338 -13.27 12.34 -12.20
CA ALA A 338 -13.47 10.89 -12.06
C ALA A 338 -14.09 10.48 -10.71
N PHE A 339 -13.69 11.13 -9.61
CA PHE A 339 -14.06 10.71 -8.25
C PHE A 339 -15.06 11.64 -7.57
N GLY A 340 -15.17 12.89 -8.00
CA GLY A 340 -15.98 13.92 -7.35
C GLY A 340 -15.37 14.43 -6.05
N ALA A 341 -15.64 15.69 -5.72
CA ALA A 341 -15.04 16.39 -4.58
C ALA A 341 -15.19 15.65 -3.23
N LYS A 342 -16.32 15.00 -2.98
CA LYS A 342 -16.59 14.24 -1.74
C LYS A 342 -15.65 13.04 -1.50
N ASN A 343 -14.93 12.60 -2.52
CA ASN A 343 -14.02 11.46 -2.45
C ASN A 343 -12.55 11.90 -2.52
N ILE A 344 -12.27 13.20 -2.52
CA ILE A 344 -10.92 13.75 -2.62
C ILE A 344 -10.61 14.59 -1.38
N LEU A 345 -9.43 14.39 -0.84
CA LEU A 345 -8.86 15.23 0.20
C LEU A 345 -7.52 15.79 -0.25
N VAL A 346 -7.42 17.12 -0.27
CA VAL A 346 -6.16 17.84 -0.41
C VAL A 346 -5.71 18.26 0.99
N VAL A 347 -4.57 17.72 1.42
CA VAL A 347 -3.99 17.92 2.74
C VAL A 347 -2.96 19.03 2.68
N ASP A 348 -3.13 20.04 3.53
CA ASP A 348 -2.04 20.96 3.87
C ASP A 348 -1.11 20.24 4.84
N MET A 349 0.13 20.06 4.41
CA MET A 349 1.12 19.37 5.22
C MET A 349 1.80 20.28 6.25
N ASN A 350 1.40 21.55 6.32
CA ASN A 350 1.69 22.42 7.45
C ASN A 350 0.73 22.18 8.63
N ASP A 351 -0.41 21.51 8.41
CA ASP A 351 -1.30 21.10 9.49
C ASP A 351 -0.58 20.15 10.46
N ASN A 352 -1.00 20.16 11.73
CA ASN A 352 -0.48 19.20 12.70
C ASN A 352 -0.99 17.78 12.40
N GLN A 353 -0.30 16.77 12.94
CA GLN A 353 -0.63 15.37 12.65
C GLN A 353 -2.04 14.96 13.10
N ARG A 354 -2.58 15.57 14.16
CA ARG A 354 -3.93 15.24 14.67
C ARG A 354 -5.01 15.74 13.72
N ASP A 355 -4.85 16.95 13.18
CA ASP A 355 -5.80 17.52 12.22
C ASP A 355 -5.77 16.74 10.90
N ILE A 356 -4.58 16.37 10.43
CA ILE A 356 -4.42 15.52 9.25
C ILE A 356 -5.07 14.15 9.48
N ALA A 357 -4.78 13.49 10.60
CA ALA A 357 -5.39 12.21 10.93
C ALA A 357 -6.92 12.30 10.98
N THR A 358 -7.47 13.37 11.58
CA THR A 358 -8.92 13.61 11.62
C THR A 358 -9.52 13.73 10.22
N GLN A 359 -8.90 14.54 9.34
CA GLN A 359 -9.35 14.69 7.95
C GLN A 359 -9.31 13.36 7.18
N LEU A 360 -8.27 12.54 7.40
CA LEU A 360 -8.14 11.22 6.78
C LEU A 360 -9.25 10.27 7.24
N LEU A 361 -9.54 10.20 8.54
CA LEU A 361 -10.62 9.36 9.09
C LEU A 361 -12.00 9.81 8.58
N ASP A 362 -12.23 11.12 8.52
CA ASP A 362 -13.49 11.69 8.03
C ASP A 362 -13.72 11.41 6.53
N LEU A 363 -12.66 11.47 5.71
CA LEU A 363 -12.74 11.14 4.28
C LEU A 363 -13.15 9.68 4.05
N VAL A 364 -12.55 8.76 4.82
CA VAL A 364 -12.79 7.32 4.68
C VAL A 364 -14.15 6.93 5.26
N GLY A 365 -14.58 7.60 6.32
CA GLY A 365 -15.81 7.34 7.04
C GLY A 365 -15.52 6.75 8.42
N ARG A 366 -16.14 7.33 9.45
CA ARG A 366 -15.96 6.93 10.86
C ARG A 366 -16.56 5.56 11.21
N ASP A 367 -17.40 5.02 10.33
CA ASP A 367 -17.90 3.64 10.40
C ASP A 367 -16.84 2.63 9.93
N VAL A 368 -16.07 3.01 8.91
CA VAL A 368 -14.95 2.21 8.39
C VAL A 368 -13.74 2.32 9.29
N LEU A 369 -13.33 3.55 9.64
CA LEU A 369 -12.20 3.86 10.53
C LEU A 369 -12.67 4.65 11.77
N PRO A 370 -13.13 3.98 12.84
CA PRO A 370 -13.62 4.65 14.04
C PRO A 370 -12.53 5.43 14.79
N PRO A 371 -12.72 6.74 15.04
CA PRO A 371 -11.72 7.56 15.73
C PRO A 371 -11.31 7.05 17.12
N ASN A 372 -12.19 6.33 17.83
CA ASN A 372 -11.87 5.77 19.15
C ASN A 372 -10.86 4.60 19.09
N GLU A 373 -10.65 3.99 17.92
CA GLU A 373 -9.64 2.95 17.70
C GLU A 373 -8.28 3.52 17.27
N TYR A 374 -8.22 4.80 16.89
CA TYR A 374 -6.99 5.43 16.42
C TYR A 374 -6.04 5.76 17.58
N PRO A 375 -4.73 5.49 17.47
CA PRO A 375 -3.76 5.71 18.55
C PRO A 375 -3.34 7.19 18.67
N TRP A 376 -4.26 8.08 19.07
CA TRP A 376 -4.02 9.53 19.16
C TRP A 376 -2.83 9.94 20.04
N HIS A 377 -2.49 9.13 21.03
CA HIS A 377 -1.37 9.36 21.94
C HIS A 377 0.01 9.20 21.28
N GLU A 378 0.09 8.54 20.13
CA GLU A 378 1.34 8.38 19.36
C GLU A 378 1.63 9.57 18.42
N LEU A 379 0.65 10.45 18.22
CA LEU A 379 0.81 11.59 17.32
C LEU A 379 1.62 12.70 17.96
N LYS A 380 2.56 13.25 17.18
CA LYS A 380 3.35 14.42 17.61
C LYS A 380 2.49 15.67 17.48
N GLU A 381 2.54 16.54 18.50
CA GLU A 381 1.86 17.85 18.47
C GLU A 381 2.53 18.86 17.53
N LYS A 382 3.78 18.60 17.10
CA LYS A 382 4.53 19.49 16.22
C LYS A 382 4.27 19.22 14.75
N GLU A 383 4.47 20.26 13.94
CA GLU A 383 4.43 20.24 12.47
C GLU A 383 5.27 19.10 11.87
N ILE A 384 4.89 18.67 10.67
CA ILE A 384 5.58 17.61 9.93
C ILE A 384 6.92 18.14 9.42
N ASP A 385 8.01 17.56 9.93
CA ASP A 385 9.36 17.87 9.45
C ASP A 385 9.62 17.18 8.09
N PHE A 386 9.99 17.97 7.08
CA PHE A 386 10.35 17.48 5.74
C PHE A 386 11.83 17.17 5.57
N LYS A 387 12.61 17.07 6.66
CA LYS A 387 14.00 16.63 6.59
C LYS A 387 14.13 15.28 5.88
N SER A 388 15.10 15.22 4.99
CA SER A 388 15.50 13.97 4.33
C SER A 388 16.63 13.31 5.13
N SER A 389 16.86 12.02 4.88
CA SER A 389 17.97 11.26 5.44
C SER A 389 19.31 11.53 4.74
N ALA A 390 19.37 12.45 3.77
CA ALA A 390 20.60 12.80 3.06
C ALA A 390 21.51 13.64 3.97
N ALA A 391 22.77 13.23 4.12
CA ALA A 391 23.71 13.80 5.09
C ALA A 391 23.97 15.31 4.92
N ASN A 392 23.74 15.85 3.71
CA ASN A 392 23.98 17.26 3.36
C ASN A 392 22.71 18.05 3.02
N TYR A 393 21.51 17.49 3.24
CA TYR A 393 20.26 18.20 2.98
C TYR A 393 19.72 18.80 4.29
N THR A 394 19.83 20.10 4.43
CA THR A 394 19.34 20.87 5.60
C THR A 394 17.81 21.01 5.66
N GLY A 395 17.09 20.43 4.67
CA GLY A 395 15.64 20.54 4.55
C GLY A 395 15.23 21.54 3.45
N ARG A 396 13.94 21.82 3.35
CA ARG A 396 13.43 22.86 2.44
C ARG A 396 13.68 24.27 2.98
N SER A 397 14.05 24.40 4.25
CA SER A 397 14.16 25.67 4.96
C SER A 397 15.26 26.57 4.41
N SER A 398 16.37 26.02 3.88
CA SER A 398 17.45 26.84 3.32
C SER A 398 17.22 27.23 1.86
N ALA A 399 16.24 26.62 1.17
CA ALA A 399 16.07 26.79 -0.28
C ALA A 399 15.93 28.26 -0.69
N PHE A 400 15.20 29.05 0.10
CA PHE A 400 15.01 30.47 -0.17
C PHE A 400 16.27 31.29 0.10
N ASP A 401 17.01 30.98 1.16
CA ASP A 401 18.24 31.69 1.52
C ASP A 401 19.35 31.38 0.50
N ASP A 402 19.43 30.13 0.07
CA ASP A 402 20.46 29.64 -0.86
C ASP A 402 20.17 30.04 -2.32
N PHE A 403 18.89 30.10 -2.72
CA PHE A 403 18.46 30.23 -4.12
C PHE A 403 17.28 31.21 -4.31
N ARG A 404 17.34 32.36 -3.62
CA ARG A 404 16.26 33.37 -3.59
C ARG A 404 15.69 33.70 -4.97
N GLU A 405 16.55 34.02 -5.93
CA GLU A 405 16.14 34.40 -7.30
C GLU A 405 15.32 33.27 -7.97
N GLN A 406 15.79 32.04 -7.89
CA GLN A 406 15.14 30.88 -8.50
C GLN A 406 13.81 30.56 -7.81
N ILE A 407 13.75 30.65 -6.47
CA ILE A 407 12.52 30.40 -5.71
C ILE A 407 11.47 31.46 -6.04
N VAL A 408 11.82 32.75 -6.03
CA VAL A 408 10.86 33.82 -6.40
C VAL A 408 10.36 33.66 -7.85
N LYS A 409 11.25 33.28 -8.77
CA LYS A 409 10.87 33.00 -10.17
C LYS A 409 9.88 31.84 -10.28
N LEU A 410 10.10 30.75 -9.54
CA LEU A 410 9.21 29.60 -9.50
C LEU A 410 7.88 29.92 -8.82
N GLU A 411 7.87 30.66 -7.71
CA GLU A 411 6.63 31.07 -7.04
C GLU A 411 5.77 31.95 -7.94
N LYS A 412 6.38 32.88 -8.70
CA LYS A 412 5.67 33.67 -9.72
C LYS A 412 5.07 32.78 -10.81
N TYR A 413 5.76 31.73 -11.23
CA TYR A 413 5.25 30.75 -12.21
C TYR A 413 4.06 29.95 -11.65
N TYR A 414 4.14 29.51 -10.39
CA TYR A 414 3.10 28.67 -9.78
C TYR A 414 1.89 29.45 -9.26
N ALA A 415 2.01 30.76 -9.04
CA ALA A 415 0.96 31.61 -8.50
C ALA A 415 -0.44 31.42 -9.13
N PRO A 416 -0.62 31.45 -10.47
CA PRO A 416 -1.94 31.22 -11.07
C PRO A 416 -2.50 29.82 -10.79
N PHE A 417 -1.65 28.80 -10.69
CA PHE A 417 -2.08 27.44 -10.36
C PHE A 417 -2.43 27.29 -8.88
N ASN A 418 -1.76 28.02 -8.00
CA ASN A 418 -2.09 28.07 -6.57
C ASN A 418 -3.45 28.76 -6.34
N GLU A 419 -3.72 29.85 -7.07
CA GLU A 419 -5.01 30.55 -7.06
C GLU A 419 -6.14 29.66 -7.57
N GLU A 420 -5.91 28.95 -8.68
CA GLU A 420 -6.88 27.99 -9.21
C GLU A 420 -7.09 26.80 -8.26
N LEU A 421 -6.03 26.33 -7.58
CA LEU A 421 -6.15 25.26 -6.60
C LEU A 421 -7.00 25.71 -5.41
N ALA A 422 -6.77 26.92 -4.87
CA ALA A 422 -7.57 27.50 -3.79
C ALA A 422 -9.07 27.55 -4.15
N GLN A 423 -9.37 27.98 -5.38
CA GLN A 423 -10.74 27.97 -5.92
C GLN A 423 -11.31 26.54 -6.03
N LEU A 424 -10.52 25.60 -6.56
CA LEU A 424 -10.93 24.21 -6.76
C LEU A 424 -11.28 23.51 -5.43
N ILE A 425 -10.51 23.77 -4.37
CA ILE A 425 -10.73 23.15 -3.05
C ILE A 425 -11.65 23.96 -2.14
N GLY A 426 -11.98 25.21 -2.51
CA GLY A 426 -12.85 26.10 -1.74
C GLY A 426 -12.24 26.57 -0.42
N ARG A 427 -10.93 26.81 -0.37
CA ARG A 427 -10.21 27.31 0.82
C ARG A 427 -9.21 28.39 0.39
N ASP A 428 -8.84 29.28 1.31
CA ASP A 428 -7.76 30.26 1.07
C ASP A 428 -6.39 29.57 0.93
N PHE A 429 -6.23 28.38 1.50
CA PHE A 429 -5.09 27.52 1.21
C PHE A 429 -5.10 27.15 -0.29
N PRO A 430 -3.97 27.23 -1.04
CA PRO A 430 -2.61 27.54 -0.58
C PRO A 430 -2.09 28.93 -1.01
N LEU A 431 -2.93 29.97 -0.96
CA LEU A 431 -2.57 31.32 -1.43
C LEU A 431 -1.37 31.93 -0.68
N GLU A 432 -1.06 31.44 0.53
CA GLU A 432 0.10 31.87 1.28
C GLU A 432 1.44 31.55 0.62
N TRP A 433 1.49 30.58 -0.31
CA TRP A 433 2.71 30.28 -1.08
C TRP A 433 3.05 31.38 -2.10
N ASN A 434 2.12 32.29 -2.38
CA ASN A 434 2.33 33.40 -3.31
C ASN A 434 2.93 34.64 -2.60
N LYS A 435 3.13 34.61 -1.28
CA LYS A 435 3.43 35.82 -0.48
C LYS A 435 4.75 36.52 -0.84
N ARG A 436 5.75 35.81 -1.37
CA ARG A 436 7.10 36.39 -1.62
C ARG A 436 7.28 36.94 -3.03
N MET A 437 6.21 37.00 -3.83
CA MET A 437 6.26 37.56 -5.19
C MET A 437 6.68 39.05 -5.25
N GLY A 438 6.49 39.79 -4.16
CA GLY A 438 6.85 41.20 -4.04
C GLY A 438 8.23 41.49 -3.45
N GLU A 439 8.96 40.46 -3.02
CA GLU A 439 10.29 40.61 -2.42
C GLU A 439 11.36 40.57 -3.52
N ASN A 440 11.70 41.73 -4.09
CA ASN A 440 12.86 41.87 -4.99
C ASN A 440 14.18 41.78 -4.23
#